data_AF-A0A3N5DK94-F1
#
_entry.id   AF-A0A3N5DK94-F1
#
_cell.length_a   1.000
_cell.length_b   1.000
_cell.length_c   1.000
_cell.angle_alpha   90.00
_cell.angle_beta   90.00
_cell.angle_gamma   90.00
#
_symmetry.space_group_name_H-M   'P 1'
#
loop_
_entity.id
_entity.type
_entity.pdbx_description
1 polymer ?
#
loop_
_entity_poly.entity_id
_entity_poly.type
_entity_poly.pdbx_seq_one_letter_code
_entity_poly.pdbx_strand_id
1 'polypeptide(L)'
;MNKEKYILTDDIEKLLSKYYDGMTSVKEEKLLKEYFAENRIPQSYLDDQAILSFGRQEDYTLYPNNELWDKIQQNDSKQNKYKRIIRVVSSVAASILIVVAFGIGYHLSSSKHDLMVTDTYSNPEDAYKAVQKYLGFTSMKLSYAFTELKPIEKLTIPSEAIQPFSYIDKNLQRLNHLERLNSTSQKLKQLSVITDFIQVDDNN
;
A
#
# COMPACT_ATOMS: atom_id res chain seq x y z
N MET A 1 40.62 -30.54 47.76
CA MET A 1 40.36 -29.08 47.72
C MET A 1 39.75 -28.77 46.36
N ASN A 2 38.47 -28.41 46.34
CA ASN A 2 37.61 -28.44 45.16
C ASN A 2 37.78 -27.15 44.32
N LYS A 3 38.00 -27.28 43.00
CA LYS A 3 38.33 -26.17 42.08
C LYS A 3 37.13 -25.33 41.63
N GLU A 4 35.92 -25.63 42.11
CA GLU A 4 34.68 -24.98 41.65
C GLU A 4 34.40 -23.60 42.28
N LYS A 5 35.25 -23.09 43.17
CA LYS A 5 34.93 -21.90 44.00
C LYS A 5 35.55 -20.57 43.56
N TYR A 6 36.08 -20.46 42.33
CA TYR A 6 36.58 -19.20 41.80
C TYR A 6 36.03 -18.97 40.40
N ILE A 7 34.90 -18.26 40.33
CA ILE A 7 34.45 -17.65 39.08
C ILE A 7 35.36 -16.44 38.85
N LEU A 8 36.04 -16.37 37.71
CA LEU A 8 36.85 -15.20 37.36
C LEU A 8 35.94 -13.98 37.16
N THR A 9 36.37 -12.81 37.59
CA THR A 9 35.62 -11.55 37.44
C THR A 9 35.18 -11.29 35.99
N ASP A 10 36.02 -11.65 35.02
CA ASP A 10 35.75 -11.49 33.59
C ASP A 10 34.58 -12.37 33.10
N ASP A 11 34.40 -13.55 33.70
CA ASP A 11 33.30 -14.45 33.35
C ASP A 11 31.95 -13.90 33.84
N ILE A 12 31.96 -13.15 34.95
CA ILE A 12 30.77 -12.58 35.57
C ILE A 12 30.28 -11.36 34.80
N GLU A 13 31.19 -10.48 34.36
CA GLU A 13 30.83 -9.34 33.52
C GLU A 13 30.18 -9.80 32.21
N LYS A 14 30.73 -10.84 31.59
CA LYS A 14 30.17 -11.44 30.38
C LYS A 14 28.79 -12.06 30.64
N LEU A 15 28.61 -12.70 31.80
CA LEU A 15 27.33 -13.29 32.19
C LEU A 15 26.27 -12.23 32.49
N LEU A 16 26.68 -11.13 33.12
CA LEU A 16 25.84 -9.99 33.44
C LEU A 16 25.36 -9.28 32.17
N SER A 17 26.26 -9.06 31.19
CA SER A 17 25.89 -8.54 29.87
C SER A 17 24.82 -9.42 29.20
N LYS A 18 25.04 -10.75 29.18
CA LYS A 18 24.03 -11.68 28.63
C LYS A 18 22.71 -11.66 29.38
N TYR A 19 22.74 -11.45 30.70
CA TYR A 19 21.53 -11.38 31.52
C TYR A 19 20.70 -10.15 31.14
N TYR A 20 21.36 -8.99 30.99
CA TYR A 20 20.71 -7.77 30.52
C TYR A 20 20.22 -7.87 29.07
N ASP A 21 20.90 -8.65 28.23
CA ASP A 21 20.48 -8.97 26.87
C ASP A 21 19.36 -10.04 26.80
N GLY A 22 19.00 -10.66 27.93
CA GLY A 22 18.00 -11.72 28.00
C GLY A 22 18.42 -13.05 27.36
N MET A 23 19.73 -13.28 27.22
CA MET A 23 20.32 -14.44 26.53
C MET A 23 20.91 -15.49 27.49
N THR A 24 20.57 -15.41 28.79
CA THR A 24 21.01 -16.35 29.81
C THR A 24 20.15 -17.61 29.87
N SER A 25 20.78 -18.73 30.22
CA SER A 25 20.10 -19.97 30.57
C SER A 25 19.79 -20.04 32.07
N VAL A 26 18.81 -20.86 32.45
CA VAL A 26 18.40 -21.05 33.87
C VAL A 26 19.56 -21.44 34.79
N LYS A 27 20.54 -22.21 34.27
CA LYS A 27 21.73 -22.60 35.03
C LYS A 27 22.67 -21.42 35.27
N GLU A 28 22.87 -20.58 34.25
CA GLU A 28 23.68 -19.37 34.31
C GLU A 28 23.08 -18.34 35.27
N GLU A 29 21.76 -18.13 35.23
CA GLU A 29 21.05 -17.23 36.14
C GLU A 29 21.13 -17.70 37.60
N LYS A 30 21.05 -19.02 37.84
CA LYS A 30 21.21 -19.58 39.19
C LYS A 30 22.61 -19.28 39.74
N LEU A 31 23.64 -19.46 38.92
CA LEU A 31 25.02 -19.16 39.28
C LEU A 31 25.22 -17.66 39.55
N LEU A 32 24.62 -16.79 38.73
CA LEU A 32 24.63 -15.34 38.93
C LEU A 32 23.96 -14.98 40.28
N LYS A 33 22.78 -15.54 40.57
CA LYS A 33 22.08 -15.31 41.85
C LYS A 33 22.88 -15.81 43.07
N GLU A 34 23.56 -16.95 42.96
CA GLU A 34 24.42 -17.50 44.01
C GLU A 34 25.67 -16.64 44.24
N TYR A 35 26.33 -16.19 43.16
CA TYR A 35 27.48 -15.28 43.25
C TYR A 35 27.12 -13.96 43.92
N PHE A 36 26.02 -13.35 43.49
CA PHE A 36 25.51 -12.09 44.05
C PHE A 36 24.86 -12.26 45.44
N ALA A 37 24.77 -13.49 45.94
CA ALA A 37 24.34 -13.79 47.31
C ALA A 37 25.45 -13.70 48.35
N GLU A 38 26.70 -13.83 47.95
CA GLU A 38 27.82 -13.71 48.87
C GLU A 38 28.03 -12.25 49.28
N ASN A 39 28.27 -12.01 50.57
CA ASN A 39 28.27 -10.66 51.18
C ASN A 39 29.58 -9.86 50.92
N ARG A 40 30.38 -10.27 49.93
CA ARG A 40 31.71 -9.70 49.62
C ARG A 40 31.85 -9.44 48.12
N ILE A 41 31.05 -8.50 47.62
CA ILE A 41 31.07 -8.09 46.21
C ILE A 41 31.79 -6.73 46.10
N PRO A 42 32.62 -6.51 45.07
CA PRO A 42 33.22 -5.20 44.80
C PRO A 42 32.16 -4.10 44.68
N GLN A 43 32.50 -2.89 45.11
CA GLN A 43 31.59 -1.73 45.16
C GLN A 43 30.94 -1.41 43.80
N SER A 44 31.57 -1.79 42.69
CA SER A 44 31.07 -1.58 41.32
C SER A 44 29.81 -2.39 40.97
N TYR A 45 29.49 -3.44 41.74
CA TYR A 45 28.36 -4.34 41.43
C TYR A 45 27.27 -4.32 42.51
N LEU A 46 27.23 -3.28 43.35
CA LEU A 46 26.19 -3.12 44.38
C LEU A 46 24.79 -2.91 43.77
N ASP A 47 24.72 -2.21 42.64
CA ASP A 47 23.45 -1.98 41.93
C ASP A 47 22.93 -3.29 41.31
N ASP A 48 23.82 -4.07 40.72
CA ASP A 48 23.51 -5.40 40.18
C ASP A 48 23.10 -6.39 41.29
N GLN A 49 23.74 -6.29 42.47
CA GLN A 49 23.34 -7.06 43.64
C GLN A 49 21.91 -6.75 44.07
N ALA A 50 21.50 -5.47 44.08
CA ALA A 50 20.14 -5.10 44.45
C ALA A 50 19.10 -5.73 43.50
N ILE A 51 19.37 -5.73 42.19
CA ILE A 51 18.48 -6.30 41.18
C ILE A 51 18.39 -7.83 41.31
N LEU A 52 19.55 -8.49 41.41
CA LEU A 52 19.63 -9.95 41.43
C LEU A 52 19.23 -10.57 42.78
N SER A 53 19.39 -9.83 43.88
CA SER A 53 18.90 -10.23 45.20
C SER A 53 17.39 -10.09 45.35
N PHE A 54 16.75 -9.16 44.61
CA PHE A 54 15.29 -9.01 44.61
C PHE A 54 14.59 -10.26 44.08
N GLY A 55 15.22 -10.99 43.15
CA GLY A 55 14.74 -12.27 42.62
C GLY A 55 14.89 -13.47 43.57
N ARG A 56 15.32 -13.25 44.83
CA ARG A 56 15.42 -14.26 45.88
C ARG A 56 14.14 -14.37 46.72
N GLN A 57 13.16 -13.51 46.47
CA GLN A 57 11.84 -13.61 47.11
C GLN A 57 11.07 -14.75 46.44
N GLU A 58 11.28 -15.93 47.01
CA GLU A 58 10.56 -17.17 46.69
C GLU A 58 9.05 -16.96 46.76
N ASP A 59 8.38 -17.62 45.81
CA ASP A 59 6.97 -18.03 45.87
C ASP A 59 6.01 -17.01 46.48
N TYR A 60 5.84 -15.89 45.76
CA TYR A 60 4.51 -15.35 45.69
C TYR A 60 3.63 -16.40 45.01
N THR A 61 3.05 -17.28 45.83
CA THR A 61 1.72 -17.79 45.53
C THR A 61 0.84 -16.56 45.50
N LEU A 62 0.78 -15.92 44.32
CA LEU A 62 -0.33 -15.09 43.92
C LEU A 62 -1.53 -16.01 44.05
N TYR A 63 -2.14 -16.05 45.23
CA TYR A 63 -3.56 -16.37 45.37
C TYR A 63 -4.22 -15.22 44.67
N PRO A 64 -4.61 -15.39 43.40
CA PRO A 64 -5.07 -14.26 42.64
C PRO A 64 -6.41 -14.00 43.27
N ASN A 65 -6.54 -12.81 43.87
CA ASN A 65 -7.79 -12.33 44.42
C ASN A 65 -8.88 -12.74 43.42
N ASN A 66 -9.86 -13.49 43.89
CA ASN A 66 -10.99 -14.01 43.13
C ASN A 66 -11.61 -12.92 42.22
N GLU A 67 -11.53 -11.65 42.62
CA GLU A 67 -11.91 -10.51 41.79
C GLU A 67 -11.05 -10.29 40.54
N LEU A 68 -9.75 -10.58 40.57
CA LEU A 68 -8.86 -10.52 39.41
C LEU A 68 -9.15 -11.66 38.44
N TRP A 69 -9.36 -12.87 38.94
CA TRP A 69 -9.81 -13.99 38.10
C TRP A 69 -11.18 -13.73 37.47
N ASP A 70 -12.13 -13.21 38.26
CA ASP A 70 -13.44 -12.83 37.75
C ASP A 70 -13.36 -11.72 36.70
N LYS A 71 -12.47 -10.73 36.85
CA LYS A 71 -12.24 -9.69 35.85
C LYS A 71 -11.61 -10.22 34.57
N ILE A 72 -10.65 -11.14 34.67
CA ILE A 72 -10.01 -11.78 33.51
C ILE A 72 -11.03 -12.65 32.76
N GLN A 73 -11.78 -13.49 33.48
CA GLN A 73 -12.78 -14.40 32.92
C GLN A 73 -14.01 -13.65 32.36
N GLN A 74 -14.40 -12.52 32.97
CA GLN A 74 -15.41 -11.63 32.40
C GLN A 74 -14.95 -10.99 31.09
N ASN A 75 -13.67 -10.64 30.96
CA ASN A 75 -13.14 -10.02 29.74
C ASN A 75 -13.16 -10.99 28.55
N ASP A 76 -12.81 -12.26 28.79
CA ASP A 76 -12.90 -13.32 27.78
C ASP A 76 -14.35 -13.64 27.36
N SER A 77 -15.28 -13.59 28.32
CA SER A 77 -16.71 -13.83 28.04
C SER A 77 -17.33 -12.72 27.18
N LYS A 78 -16.90 -11.46 27.35
CA LYS A 78 -17.39 -10.32 26.56
C LYS A 78 -16.96 -10.43 25.10
N GLN A 79 -15.71 -10.82 24.83
CA GLN A 79 -15.24 -11.03 23.46
C GLN A 79 -16.00 -12.18 22.76
N ASN A 80 -16.35 -13.24 23.48
CA ASN A 80 -17.04 -14.39 22.91
C ASN A 80 -18.52 -14.09 22.57
N LYS A 81 -19.19 -13.23 23.35
CA LYS A 81 -20.57 -12.77 23.07
C LYS A 81 -20.64 -11.96 21.77
N TYR A 82 -19.71 -11.04 21.55
CA TYR A 82 -19.64 -10.27 20.29
C TYR A 82 -19.39 -11.19 19.09
N LYS A 83 -18.47 -12.15 19.18
CA LYS A 83 -18.23 -13.14 18.11
C LYS A 83 -19.45 -14.01 17.82
N ARG A 84 -20.30 -14.29 18.82
CA ARG A 84 -21.55 -15.05 18.64
C ARG A 84 -22.64 -14.20 17.97
N ILE A 85 -22.79 -12.94 18.39
CA ILE A 85 -23.75 -12.00 17.78
C ILE A 85 -23.35 -11.70 16.33
N ILE A 86 -22.06 -11.45 16.06
CA ILE A 86 -21.56 -11.23 14.71
C ILE A 86 -21.83 -12.44 13.81
N ARG A 87 -21.65 -13.68 14.30
CA ARG A 87 -21.99 -14.90 13.53
C ARG A 87 -23.49 -15.03 13.22
N VAL A 88 -24.36 -14.63 14.15
CA VAL A 88 -25.82 -14.68 13.93
C VAL A 88 -26.25 -13.56 12.98
N VAL A 89 -25.77 -12.33 13.18
CA VAL A 89 -26.12 -11.17 12.34
C VAL A 89 -25.50 -11.28 10.93
N SER A 90 -24.32 -11.89 10.79
CA SER A 90 -23.70 -12.13 9.47
C SER A 90 -24.54 -13.07 8.60
N SER A 91 -25.27 -14.01 9.20
CA SER A 91 -26.15 -14.92 8.45
C SER A 91 -27.32 -14.17 7.80
N VAL A 92 -27.91 -13.21 8.53
CA VAL A 92 -29.01 -12.37 8.02
C VAL A 92 -28.49 -11.42 6.95
N ALA A 93 -27.36 -10.76 7.19
CA ALA A 93 -26.73 -9.88 6.20
C ALA A 93 -26.40 -10.62 4.88
N ALA A 94 -25.90 -11.86 4.96
CA ALA A 94 -25.62 -12.67 3.78
C ALA A 94 -26.88 -12.97 2.96
N SER A 95 -28.02 -13.30 3.60
CA SER A 95 -29.28 -13.52 2.88
C SER A 95 -29.78 -12.27 2.17
N ILE A 96 -29.64 -11.09 2.79
CA ILE A 96 -30.03 -9.81 2.18
C ILE A 96 -29.13 -9.50 0.98
N LEU A 97 -27.80 -9.70 1.12
CA LEU A 97 -26.86 -9.50 0.03
C LEU A 97 -27.13 -10.42 -1.16
N ILE A 98 -27.54 -11.68 -0.92
CA ILE A 98 -27.93 -12.59 -2.00
C ILE A 98 -29.16 -12.04 -2.73
N VAL A 99 -30.21 -11.63 -2.02
CA VAL A 99 -31.42 -11.07 -2.64
C VAL A 99 -31.10 -9.78 -3.42
N VAL A 100 -30.27 -8.89 -2.87
CA VAL A 100 -29.82 -7.67 -3.54
C VAL A 100 -28.96 -7.98 -4.77
N ALA A 101 -28.04 -8.93 -4.67
CA ALA A 101 -27.19 -9.35 -5.79
C ALA A 101 -28.01 -9.98 -6.92
N PHE A 102 -29.01 -10.81 -6.59
CA PHE A 102 -29.95 -11.34 -7.58
C PHE A 102 -30.85 -10.25 -8.14
N GLY A 103 -31.32 -9.29 -7.34
CA GLY A 103 -32.14 -8.17 -7.81
C GLY A 103 -31.38 -7.24 -8.77
N ILE A 104 -30.16 -6.85 -8.41
CA ILE A 104 -29.28 -6.05 -9.27
C ILE A 104 -28.85 -6.87 -10.48
N GLY A 105 -28.48 -8.15 -10.31
CA GLY A 105 -28.08 -9.03 -11.39
C GLY A 105 -29.19 -9.29 -12.41
N TYR A 106 -30.43 -9.43 -11.94
CA TYR A 106 -31.61 -9.56 -12.79
C TYR A 106 -31.97 -8.25 -13.48
N HIS A 107 -31.88 -7.11 -12.77
CA HIS A 107 -32.11 -5.80 -13.37
C HIS A 107 -31.05 -5.47 -14.44
N LEU A 108 -29.78 -5.75 -14.17
CA LEU A 108 -28.68 -5.52 -15.10
C LEU A 108 -28.68 -6.51 -16.27
N SER A 109 -29.11 -7.77 -16.04
CA SER A 109 -29.29 -8.76 -17.10
C SER A 109 -30.53 -8.50 -17.96
N SER A 110 -31.61 -7.98 -17.37
CA SER A 110 -32.79 -7.48 -18.11
C SER A 110 -32.49 -6.16 -18.84
N SER A 111 -31.46 -5.43 -18.40
CA SER A 111 -30.90 -4.26 -19.10
C SER A 111 -29.89 -4.64 -20.18
N LYS A 112 -29.70 -5.93 -20.49
CA LYS A 112 -29.25 -6.33 -21.82
C LYS A 112 -30.37 -6.06 -22.82
N HIS A 113 -30.75 -4.79 -22.96
CA HIS A 113 -31.11 -4.32 -24.27
C HIS A 113 -29.97 -4.75 -25.18
N ASP A 114 -30.30 -5.41 -26.29
CA ASP A 114 -29.40 -5.50 -27.42
C ASP A 114 -28.66 -4.17 -27.51
N LEU A 115 -27.38 -4.17 -27.16
CA LEU A 115 -26.49 -3.13 -27.60
C LEU A 115 -26.37 -3.39 -29.10
N MET A 116 -27.43 -3.04 -29.84
CA MET A 116 -27.26 -2.60 -31.20
C MET A 116 -26.19 -1.53 -31.06
N VAL A 117 -24.96 -1.91 -31.41
CA VAL A 117 -23.92 -0.96 -31.79
C VAL A 117 -24.45 -0.34 -33.07
N THR A 118 -25.45 0.53 -32.92
CA THR A 118 -25.81 1.48 -33.94
C THR A 118 -24.62 2.39 -33.98
N ASP A 119 -23.77 2.17 -34.98
CA ASP A 119 -22.66 3.07 -35.25
C ASP A 119 -23.21 4.50 -35.27
N THR A 120 -22.69 5.36 -34.37
CA THR A 120 -23.14 6.76 -34.21
C THR A 120 -23.04 7.53 -35.54
N TYR A 121 -22.19 7.06 -36.46
CA TYR A 121 -22.06 7.55 -37.82
C TYR A 121 -22.14 6.39 -38.80
N SER A 122 -22.98 6.53 -39.83
CA SER A 122 -23.11 5.52 -40.90
C SER A 122 -21.92 5.51 -41.87
N ASN A 123 -21.11 6.58 -41.89
CA ASN A 123 -19.91 6.70 -42.71
C ASN A 123 -18.66 6.76 -41.82
N PRO A 124 -17.69 5.85 -41.98
CA PRO A 124 -16.45 5.84 -41.19
C PRO A 124 -15.62 7.12 -41.34
N GLU A 125 -15.73 7.84 -42.45
CA GLU A 125 -14.99 9.10 -42.65
C GLU A 125 -15.53 10.23 -41.75
N ASP A 126 -16.84 10.27 -41.49
CA ASP A 126 -17.47 11.29 -40.65
C ASP A 126 -17.17 11.05 -39.17
N ALA A 127 -17.12 9.78 -38.74
CA ALA A 127 -16.65 9.39 -37.42
C ALA A 127 -15.21 9.86 -37.18
N TYR A 128 -14.33 9.64 -38.17
CA TYR A 128 -12.94 10.08 -38.08
C TYR A 128 -12.81 11.60 -37.97
N LYS A 129 -13.57 12.37 -38.78
CA LYS A 129 -13.60 13.84 -38.69
C LYS A 129 -14.10 14.34 -37.34
N ALA A 130 -15.13 13.70 -36.78
CA ALA A 130 -15.67 14.04 -35.46
C ALA A 130 -14.63 13.79 -34.35
N VAL A 131 -13.94 12.65 -34.40
CA VAL A 131 -12.85 12.31 -33.46
C VAL A 131 -11.70 13.30 -33.58
N GLN A 132 -11.26 13.63 -34.80
CA GLN A 132 -10.22 14.63 -35.02
C GLN A 132 -10.59 16.00 -34.43
N LYS A 133 -11.83 16.46 -34.66
CA LYS A 133 -12.33 17.72 -34.12
C LYS A 133 -12.35 17.71 -32.59
N TYR A 134 -12.82 16.62 -31.99
CA TYR A 134 -12.89 16.50 -30.54
C TYR A 134 -11.49 16.44 -29.89
N LEU A 135 -10.58 15.66 -30.47
CA LEU A 135 -9.19 15.57 -30.01
C LEU A 135 -8.48 16.93 -30.15
N GLY A 136 -8.65 17.64 -31.26
CA GLY A 136 -8.10 18.97 -31.46
C GLY A 136 -8.63 19.98 -30.44
N PHE A 137 -9.95 20.01 -30.22
CA PHE A 137 -10.57 20.86 -29.21
C PHE A 137 -10.09 20.55 -27.78
N THR A 138 -9.95 19.27 -27.46
CA THR A 138 -9.46 18.81 -26.14
C THR A 138 -7.99 19.19 -25.95
N SER A 139 -7.15 19.01 -26.98
CA SER A 139 -5.75 19.42 -26.98
C SER A 139 -5.62 20.93 -26.75
N MET A 140 -6.40 21.74 -27.49
CA MET A 140 -6.41 23.19 -27.33
C MET A 140 -6.80 23.63 -25.92
N LYS A 141 -7.82 23.01 -25.34
CA LYS A 141 -8.25 23.28 -23.94
C LYS A 141 -7.17 22.92 -22.93
N LEU A 142 -6.49 21.78 -23.12
CA LEU A 142 -5.39 21.38 -22.26
C LEU A 142 -4.21 22.36 -22.37
N SER A 143 -3.79 22.73 -23.58
CA SER A 143 -2.73 23.72 -23.80
C SER A 143 -3.05 25.09 -23.20
N TYR A 144 -4.32 25.52 -23.29
CA TYR A 144 -4.79 26.74 -22.65
C TYR A 144 -4.68 26.67 -21.12
N ALA A 145 -5.19 25.60 -20.51
CA ALA A 145 -5.10 25.37 -19.07
C ALA A 145 -3.63 25.32 -18.60
N PHE A 146 -2.73 24.64 -19.33
CA PHE A 146 -1.31 24.64 -19.01
C PHE A 146 -0.68 26.04 -19.06
N THR A 147 -1.12 26.89 -19.99
CA THR A 147 -0.65 28.27 -20.10
C THR A 147 -1.09 29.11 -18.90
N GLU A 148 -2.33 28.91 -18.42
CA GLU A 148 -2.84 29.55 -17.20
C GLU A 148 -2.13 29.08 -15.92
N LEU A 149 -1.59 27.86 -15.92
CA LEU A 149 -0.87 27.29 -14.77
C LEU A 149 0.63 27.63 -14.74
N LYS A 150 1.22 28.19 -15.81
CA LYS A 150 2.63 28.65 -15.85
C LYS A 150 3.04 29.57 -14.69
N PRO A 151 2.19 30.48 -14.17
CA PRO A 151 2.53 31.29 -13.00
C PRO A 151 2.70 30.45 -11.72
N ILE A 152 2.02 29.31 -11.61
CA ILE A 152 2.03 28.42 -10.43
C ILE A 152 3.31 27.56 -10.40
N GLU A 153 3.91 27.25 -11.55
CA GLU A 153 5.24 26.63 -11.65
C GLU A 153 6.34 27.46 -10.96
N LYS A 154 6.15 28.79 -10.89
CA LYS A 154 7.08 29.70 -10.21
C LYS A 154 6.94 29.71 -8.68
N LEU A 155 5.88 29.09 -8.14
CA LEU A 155 5.74 28.88 -6.70
C LEU A 155 6.63 27.70 -6.30
N THR A 156 7.18 27.72 -5.08
CA THR A 156 8.05 26.66 -4.54
C THR A 156 7.24 25.39 -4.25
N ILE A 157 6.67 24.79 -5.30
CA ILE A 157 6.03 23.49 -5.28
C ILE A 157 7.15 22.47 -5.51
N PRO A 158 7.25 21.42 -4.69
CA PRO A 158 8.28 20.40 -4.88
C PRO A 158 8.18 19.83 -6.30
N SER A 159 9.30 19.87 -7.03
CA SER A 159 9.44 19.46 -8.43
C SER A 159 8.85 18.07 -8.71
N GLU A 160 8.89 17.16 -7.72
CA GLU A 160 8.28 15.82 -7.78
C GLU A 160 6.77 15.83 -8.05
N ALA A 161 6.04 16.79 -7.48
CA ALA A 161 4.60 16.91 -7.70
C ALA A 161 4.27 17.42 -9.13
N ILE A 162 5.23 18.04 -9.80
CA ILE A 162 5.08 18.61 -11.14
C ILE A 162 5.56 17.63 -12.25
N GLN A 163 6.34 16.61 -11.89
CA GLN A 163 6.90 15.64 -12.85
C GLN A 163 5.87 15.04 -13.83
N PRO A 164 4.68 14.56 -13.40
CA PRO A 164 3.69 13.98 -14.31
C PRO A 164 3.21 14.96 -15.39
N PHE A 165 3.18 16.26 -15.09
CA PHE A 165 2.70 17.29 -16.00
C PHE A 165 3.68 17.57 -17.16
N SER A 166 4.99 17.38 -16.94
CA SER A 166 6.00 17.52 -18.00
C SER A 166 5.84 16.49 -19.12
N TYR A 167 5.43 15.27 -18.77
CA TYR A 167 5.16 14.21 -19.74
C TYR A 167 3.92 14.54 -20.57
N ILE A 168 2.92 15.17 -19.98
CA ILE A 168 1.68 15.55 -20.68
C ILE A 168 1.98 16.64 -21.71
N ASP A 169 2.73 17.69 -21.35
CA ASP A 169 3.08 18.77 -22.29
C ASP A 169 3.90 18.25 -23.49
N LYS A 170 4.92 17.41 -23.23
CA LYS A 170 5.73 16.80 -24.30
C LYS A 170 4.91 15.94 -25.25
N ASN A 171 3.90 15.22 -24.75
CA ASN A 171 3.02 14.42 -25.60
C ASN A 171 2.01 15.27 -26.38
N LEU A 172 1.49 16.36 -25.80
CA LEU A 172 0.62 17.31 -26.51
C LEU A 172 1.35 18.01 -27.66
N GLN A 173 2.62 18.39 -27.46
CA GLN A 173 3.46 18.94 -28.54
C GLN A 173 3.63 17.94 -29.69
N ARG A 174 3.79 16.64 -29.39
CA ARG A 174 3.84 15.58 -30.41
C ARG A 174 2.53 15.48 -31.20
N LEU A 175 1.38 15.63 -30.53
CA LEU A 175 0.07 15.61 -31.19
C LEU A 175 -0.14 16.82 -32.12
N ASN A 176 0.37 18.01 -31.76
CA ASN A 176 0.32 19.17 -32.66
C ASN A 176 1.09 18.93 -33.98
N HIS A 177 2.12 18.08 -33.97
CA HIS A 177 2.80 17.67 -35.21
C HIS A 177 2.00 16.65 -36.05
N LEU A 178 1.06 15.91 -35.46
CA LEU A 178 0.21 14.97 -36.19
C LEU A 178 -0.85 15.67 -37.05
N GLU A 179 -1.16 16.93 -36.77
CA GLU A 179 -2.00 17.77 -37.65
C GLU A 179 -1.39 17.90 -39.06
N ARG A 180 -0.05 17.86 -39.14
CA ARG A 180 0.67 17.83 -40.43
C ARG A 180 0.36 16.58 -41.25
N LEU A 181 0.03 15.45 -40.61
CA LEU A 181 -0.30 14.21 -41.33
C LEU A 181 -1.60 14.35 -42.14
N ASN A 182 -2.56 15.16 -41.68
CA ASN A 182 -3.75 15.46 -42.46
C ASN A 182 -3.39 16.26 -43.73
N SER A 183 -2.52 17.26 -43.60
CA SER A 183 -2.02 18.04 -44.74
C SER A 183 -1.17 17.22 -45.71
N THR A 184 -0.36 16.29 -45.19
CA THR A 184 0.44 15.36 -46.00
C THR A 184 -0.47 14.37 -46.71
N SER A 185 -1.50 13.83 -46.05
CA SER A 185 -2.48 12.95 -46.67
C SER A 185 -3.26 13.66 -47.79
N GLN A 186 -3.64 14.92 -47.61
CA GLN A 186 -4.27 15.73 -48.66
C GLN A 186 -3.33 16.00 -49.84
N LYS A 187 -2.06 16.34 -49.59
CA LYS A 187 -1.04 16.48 -50.65
C LYS A 187 -0.81 15.16 -51.39
N LEU A 188 -0.78 14.03 -50.68
CA LEU A 188 -0.65 12.70 -51.28
C LEU A 188 -1.87 12.33 -52.13
N LYS A 189 -3.10 12.70 -51.70
CA LYS A 189 -4.31 12.56 -52.54
C LYS A 189 -4.26 13.42 -53.79
N GLN A 190 -3.72 14.64 -53.72
CA GLN A 190 -3.53 15.49 -54.91
C GLN A 190 -2.48 14.91 -55.86
N LEU A 191 -1.40 14.33 -55.32
CA LEU A 191 -0.36 13.67 -56.12
C LEU A 191 -0.83 12.37 -56.75
N SER A 192 -1.69 11.58 -56.08
CA SER A 192 -2.27 10.38 -56.69
C SER A 192 -3.17 10.73 -57.88
N VAL A 193 -3.99 11.78 -57.75
CA VAL A 193 -4.82 12.28 -58.86
C VAL A 193 -3.94 12.68 -60.06
N ILE A 194 -2.82 13.36 -59.83
CA ILE A 194 -1.89 13.73 -60.93
C ILE A 194 -1.22 12.49 -61.54
N THR A 195 -0.89 11.48 -60.75
CA THR A 195 -0.25 10.24 -61.24
C THR A 195 -1.20 9.42 -62.12
N ASP A 196 -2.49 9.38 -61.78
CA ASP A 196 -3.54 8.75 -62.58
C ASP A 196 -3.73 9.46 -63.95
N PHE A 197 -3.47 10.78 -64.03
CA PHE A 197 -3.49 11.53 -65.30
C PHE A 197 -2.26 11.27 -66.18
N ILE A 198 -1.09 10.96 -65.60
CA ILE A 198 0.14 10.72 -66.36
C ILE A 198 0.17 9.29 -66.93
N GLN A 199 -0.43 8.30 -66.27
CA GLN A 199 -0.51 6.92 -66.78
C GLN A 199 -1.43 6.72 -67.99
N VAL A 200 -2.26 7.72 -68.35
CA VAL A 200 -3.18 7.65 -69.49
C VAL A 200 -2.52 8.06 -70.81
N ASP A 201 -1.38 8.77 -70.79
CA ASP A 201 -0.77 9.37 -71.99
C ASP A 201 0.39 8.54 -72.61
N ASP A 202 0.86 7.49 -71.94
CA ASP A 202 1.98 6.63 -72.42
C ASP A 202 1.52 5.37 -73.21
N ASN A 203 0.22 5.25 -73.53
CA ASN A 203 -0.36 4.10 -74.25
C ASN A 203 -0.99 4.51 -75.60
N ASN A 204 -0.29 5.30 -76.42
CA ASN A 204 -0.62 5.50 -77.83
C ASN A 204 0.62 5.51 -78.72
#